data_AF-A0A8R1DPL2-F1
#
_entry.id   AF-A0A8R1DPL2-F1
#
_cell.length_a   1.000
_cell.length_b   1.000
_cell.length_c   1.000
_cell.angle_alpha   90.00
_cell.angle_beta   90.00
_cell.angle_gamma   90.00
#
_symmetry.space_group_name_H-M   'P 1'
#
loop_
_entity.id
_entity.type
_entity.pdbx_description
1 polymer ?
#
loop_
_entity_poly.entity_id
_entity_poly.type
_entity_poly.pdbx_seq_one_letter_code
_entity_poly.pdbx_strand_id
1 'polypeptide(L)'
;MRTLRDYRWKPIVIAEALRDFGAIWYLDSSVFFTKANVSHVCDLVTCHRNVTDRPPMLPSAARDLREANEKHEDGWNRDIWARNLKECRKGQYLLHGYSGHGILSVTHPNVYTYFPTNPSQLKKQKAKIFDQSIINLVLANQFWYDRRYYVSEIVDFFRIERGGSQLNYDDQLGCIRVL
;
A
#
# COMPACT_ATOMS: atom_id res chain seq x y z
N MET A 1 -26.05 2.03 21.57
CA MET A 1 -25.85 3.16 20.62
C MET A 1 -24.49 2.96 19.95
N ARG A 2 -24.34 3.14 18.63
CA ARG A 2 -23.03 3.01 17.95
C ARG A 2 -22.42 4.41 17.74
N THR A 3 -21.29 4.69 18.35
CA THR A 3 -20.60 5.98 18.23
C THR A 3 -19.82 6.06 16.92
N LEU A 4 -20.14 7.05 16.07
CA LEU A 4 -19.44 7.31 14.80
C LEU A 4 -17.93 7.60 14.99
N ARG A 5 -17.55 8.06 16.19
CA ARG A 5 -16.15 8.35 16.59
C ARG A 5 -15.28 7.10 16.81
N ASP A 6 -15.83 5.89 16.75
CA ASP A 6 -15.08 4.65 16.95
C ASP A 6 -14.18 4.25 15.74
N TYR A 7 -14.24 4.98 14.61
CA TYR A 7 -13.49 4.74 13.37
C TYR A 7 -13.64 3.35 12.70
N ARG A 8 -14.50 2.47 13.22
CA ARG A 8 -14.74 1.09 12.72
C ARG A 8 -15.39 1.02 11.33
N TRP A 9 -15.63 2.16 10.68
CA TRP A 9 -16.19 2.25 9.34
C TRP A 9 -15.17 2.01 8.22
N LYS A 10 -13.85 2.18 8.47
CA LYS A 10 -12.80 2.03 7.44
C LYS A 10 -12.95 0.72 6.62
N PRO A 11 -13.07 -0.48 7.22
CA PRO A 11 -13.20 -1.72 6.45
C PRO A 11 -14.49 -1.81 5.63
N ILE A 12 -15.57 -1.16 6.07
CA ILE A 12 -16.85 -1.13 5.35
C ILE A 12 -16.71 -0.27 4.10
N VAL A 13 -16.22 0.97 4.24
CA VAL A 13 -15.99 1.87 3.09
C VAL A 13 -15.02 1.25 2.07
N ILE A 14 -14.01 0.53 2.55
CA ILE A 14 -13.07 -0.21 1.70
C ILE A 14 -13.76 -1.36 0.95
N ALA A 15 -14.65 -2.12 1.59
CA ALA A 15 -15.38 -3.22 0.95
C ALA A 15 -16.37 -2.71 -0.11
N GLU A 16 -17.12 -1.64 0.19
CA GLU A 16 -18.04 -0.99 -0.76
C GLU A 16 -17.26 -0.42 -1.96
N ALA A 17 -16.17 0.31 -1.73
CA ALA A 17 -15.34 0.86 -2.80
C ALA A 17 -14.68 -0.23 -3.67
N LEU A 18 -14.24 -1.35 -3.07
CA LEU A 18 -13.72 -2.50 -3.83
C LEU A 18 -14.80 -3.19 -4.66
N ARG A 19 -16.06 -3.25 -4.18
CA ARG A 19 -17.20 -3.77 -4.96
C ARG A 19 -17.50 -2.87 -6.16
N ASP A 20 -17.58 -1.56 -5.94
CA ASP A 20 -18.14 -0.64 -6.93
C ASP A 20 -17.11 -0.14 -7.96
N PHE A 21 -15.83 -0.01 -7.57
CA PHE A 21 -14.75 0.44 -8.47
C PHE A 21 -13.78 -0.67 -8.88
N GLY A 22 -13.86 -1.86 -8.26
CA GLY A 22 -13.00 -3.01 -8.55
C GLY A 22 -11.53 -2.87 -8.10
N ALA A 23 -11.13 -1.69 -7.62
CA ALA A 23 -9.81 -1.41 -7.07
C ALA A 23 -9.87 -0.18 -6.13
N ILE A 24 -8.98 -0.13 -5.15
CA ILE A 24 -8.75 1.02 -4.27
C ILE A 24 -7.25 1.23 -4.07
N TRP A 25 -6.82 2.48 -4.15
CA TRP A 25 -5.49 2.91 -3.73
C TRP A 25 -5.62 3.65 -2.40
N TYR A 26 -5.07 3.06 -1.34
CA TYR A 26 -5.17 3.59 0.02
C TYR A 26 -3.96 4.45 0.38
N LEU A 27 -4.27 5.60 0.95
CA LEU A 27 -3.35 6.63 1.40
C LEU A 27 -3.75 7.01 2.83
N ASP A 28 -2.78 7.19 3.72
CA ASP A 28 -3.05 7.73 5.05
C ASP A 28 -3.35 9.24 4.99
N SER A 29 -4.09 9.77 5.97
CA SER A 29 -4.42 11.20 6.07
C SER A 29 -3.21 12.11 6.32
N SER A 30 -2.03 11.54 6.55
CA SER A 30 -0.74 12.26 6.63
C SER A 30 -0.06 12.46 5.26
N VAL A 31 -0.62 11.93 4.17
CA VAL A 31 -0.03 11.99 2.83
C VAL A 31 -0.54 13.20 2.05
N PHE A 32 0.39 14.04 1.58
CA PHE A 32 0.13 15.20 0.73
C PHE A 32 0.73 14.99 -0.65
N PHE A 33 -0.08 15.16 -1.71
CA PHE A 33 0.41 15.08 -3.08
C PHE A 33 1.30 16.30 -3.44
N THR A 34 2.35 16.05 -4.21
CA THR A 34 3.26 17.05 -4.78
C THR A 34 3.19 17.08 -6.31
N LYS A 35 2.44 16.17 -6.94
CA LYS A 35 2.16 16.11 -8.38
C LYS A 35 0.70 15.74 -8.61
N ALA A 36 0.08 16.38 -9.61
CA ALA A 36 -1.28 16.05 -10.05
C ALA A 36 -1.33 14.81 -10.97
N ASN A 37 -0.25 14.51 -11.71
CA ASN A 37 -0.19 13.31 -12.54
C ASN A 37 0.36 12.12 -11.73
N VAL A 38 -0.50 11.11 -11.57
CA VAL A 38 -0.23 9.83 -10.90
C VAL A 38 -0.61 8.63 -11.79
N SER A 39 -0.72 8.81 -13.11
CA SER A 39 -1.16 7.75 -14.04
C SER A 39 -0.31 6.48 -13.92
N HIS A 40 1.00 6.64 -13.72
CA HIS A 40 1.96 5.56 -13.50
C HIS A 40 1.66 4.70 -12.27
N VAL A 41 0.93 5.22 -11.28
CA VAL A 41 0.40 4.43 -10.14
C VAL A 41 -0.88 3.69 -10.55
N CYS A 42 -1.77 4.33 -11.30
CA CYS A 42 -3.00 3.70 -11.81
C CYS A 42 -2.70 2.52 -12.75
N ASP A 43 -1.70 2.65 -13.61
CA ASP A 43 -1.25 1.63 -14.57
C ASP A 43 -0.95 0.28 -13.91
N LEU A 44 -0.44 0.31 -12.66
CA LEU A 44 -0.14 -0.89 -11.86
C LEU A 44 -1.36 -1.78 -11.61
N VAL A 45 -2.58 -1.24 -11.67
CA VAL A 45 -3.83 -1.96 -11.38
C VAL A 45 -4.76 -2.01 -12.60
N THR A 46 -4.75 -1.00 -13.48
CA THR A 46 -5.55 -1.02 -14.72
C THR A 46 -5.10 -2.10 -15.71
N CYS A 47 -3.84 -2.54 -15.64
CA CYS A 47 -3.31 -3.65 -16.45
C CYS A 47 -4.18 -4.93 -16.38
N HIS A 48 -4.86 -5.16 -15.26
CA HIS A 48 -5.71 -6.34 -15.04
C HIS A 48 -6.91 -6.43 -16.00
N ARG A 49 -7.27 -5.34 -16.68
CA ARG A 49 -8.31 -5.33 -17.72
C ARG A 49 -7.86 -6.04 -19.01
N ASN A 50 -6.56 -6.09 -19.27
CA ASN A 50 -5.99 -6.57 -20.53
C ASN A 50 -5.15 -7.84 -20.38
N VAL A 51 -4.61 -8.12 -19.18
CA VAL A 51 -3.64 -9.21 -18.96
C VAL A 51 -4.34 -10.49 -18.48
N THR A 52 -4.55 -11.41 -19.43
CA THR A 52 -5.15 -12.74 -19.24
C THR A 52 -4.17 -13.80 -18.73
N ASP A 53 -2.99 -13.91 -19.35
CA ASP A 53 -1.88 -14.78 -18.90
C ASP A 53 -0.82 -13.99 -18.12
N ARG A 54 -0.13 -14.64 -17.17
CA ARG A 54 0.85 -13.98 -16.27
C ARG A 54 2.01 -14.93 -15.96
N PRO A 55 3.28 -14.46 -16.01
CA PRO A 55 4.45 -15.29 -15.69
C PRO A 55 4.33 -15.90 -14.29
N PRO A 56 4.82 -17.13 -14.06
CA PRO A 56 4.65 -17.85 -12.80
C PRO A 56 5.22 -17.08 -11.60
N MET A 57 4.60 -17.25 -10.44
CA MET A 57 5.05 -16.63 -9.19
C MET A 57 6.47 -17.12 -8.85
N LEU A 58 7.38 -16.18 -8.57
CA LEU A 58 8.73 -16.53 -8.12
C LEU A 58 8.73 -17.06 -6.67
N PRO A 59 9.62 -17.99 -6.30
CA PRO A 59 9.72 -18.48 -4.92
C PRO A 59 10.03 -17.40 -3.89
N SER A 60 9.66 -17.65 -2.63
CA SER A 60 9.96 -16.78 -1.47
C SER A 60 11.44 -16.43 -1.31
N ALA A 61 12.35 -17.33 -1.73
CA ALA A 61 13.79 -17.08 -1.75
C ALA A 61 14.21 -16.06 -2.82
N ALA A 62 13.55 -16.03 -3.98
CA ALA A 62 13.80 -15.03 -5.02
C ALA A 62 13.34 -13.63 -4.57
N ARG A 63 12.24 -13.54 -3.80
CA ARG A 63 11.85 -12.31 -3.10
C ARG A 63 12.90 -11.89 -2.08
N ASP A 64 13.41 -12.81 -1.26
CA ASP A 64 14.44 -12.47 -0.25
C ASP A 64 15.75 -11.98 -0.91
N LEU A 65 16.19 -12.60 -2.01
CA LEU A 65 17.34 -12.14 -2.81
C LEU A 65 17.09 -10.79 -3.50
N ARG A 66 15.90 -10.59 -4.06
CA ARG A 66 15.51 -9.31 -4.68
C ARG A 66 15.49 -8.20 -3.63
N GLU A 67 14.84 -8.40 -2.50
CA GLU A 67 14.81 -7.43 -1.41
C GLU A 67 16.21 -7.20 -0.84
N ALA A 68 17.09 -8.20 -0.76
CA ALA A 68 18.47 -8.00 -0.32
C ALA A 68 19.21 -6.96 -1.18
N ASN A 69 19.01 -6.99 -2.51
CA ASN A 69 19.78 -6.21 -3.48
C ASN A 69 19.10 -4.91 -3.95
N GLU A 70 17.78 -4.85 -4.09
CA GLU A 70 17.07 -3.65 -4.57
C GLU A 70 17.06 -2.55 -3.48
N LYS A 71 17.37 -1.30 -3.89
CA LYS A 71 17.21 -0.11 -3.05
C LYS A 71 15.73 0.08 -2.73
N HIS A 72 15.44 0.41 -1.47
CA HIS A 72 14.08 0.70 -1.02
C HIS A 72 13.66 2.10 -1.50
N GLU A 73 12.60 2.14 -2.32
CA GLU A 73 11.81 3.31 -2.74
C GLU A 73 12.63 4.53 -3.19
N ASP A 74 12.88 4.60 -4.50
CA ASP A 74 13.73 5.63 -5.13
C ASP A 74 12.94 6.41 -6.19
N GLY A 75 12.05 7.29 -5.75
CA GLY A 75 11.17 8.10 -6.61
C GLY A 75 10.26 7.23 -7.49
N TRP A 76 10.46 7.30 -8.81
CA TRP A 76 9.78 6.43 -9.79
C TRP A 76 10.84 5.69 -10.61
N ASN A 77 11.24 4.51 -10.12
CA ASN A 77 12.12 3.62 -10.87
C ASN A 77 11.35 2.98 -12.04
N ARG A 78 11.66 3.42 -13.26
CA ARG A 78 10.97 3.00 -14.49
C ARG A 78 11.15 1.52 -14.83
N ASP A 79 12.29 0.92 -14.48
CA ASP A 79 12.55 -0.50 -14.75
C ASP A 79 11.74 -1.41 -13.82
N ILE A 80 11.66 -1.08 -12.53
CA ILE A 80 10.79 -1.75 -11.56
C ILE A 80 9.33 -1.60 -11.99
N TRP A 81 8.91 -0.39 -12.38
CA TRP A 81 7.57 -0.12 -12.89
C TRP A 81 7.24 -0.95 -14.14
N ALA A 82 8.10 -0.97 -15.16
CA ALA A 82 7.90 -1.76 -16.37
C ALA A 82 7.85 -3.27 -16.09
N ARG A 83 8.69 -3.79 -15.17
CA ARG A 83 8.58 -5.19 -14.69
C ARG A 83 7.24 -5.44 -14.00
N ASN A 84 6.77 -4.53 -13.16
CA ASN A 84 5.49 -4.65 -12.46
C ASN A 84 4.29 -4.68 -13.43
N LEU A 85 4.31 -3.87 -14.50
CA LEU A 85 3.29 -3.91 -15.55
C LEU A 85 3.33 -5.21 -16.37
N LYS A 86 4.53 -5.70 -16.73
CA LYS A 86 4.69 -6.96 -17.46
C LYS A 86 4.22 -8.18 -16.66
N GLU A 87 4.38 -8.15 -15.34
CA GLU A 87 3.86 -9.20 -14.46
C GLU A 87 2.35 -9.04 -14.22
N CYS A 88 1.87 -7.80 -14.06
CA CYS A 88 0.49 -7.44 -13.71
C CYS A 88 -0.04 -8.26 -12.52
N ARG A 89 0.63 -8.11 -11.37
CA ARG A 89 0.37 -8.86 -10.13
C ARG A 89 0.14 -7.98 -8.89
N LYS A 90 -0.08 -6.68 -9.06
CA LYS A 90 -0.39 -5.78 -7.93
C LYS A 90 -1.85 -6.01 -7.47
N GLY A 91 -2.11 -5.91 -6.17
CA GLY A 91 -3.42 -6.15 -5.60
C GLY A 91 -4.42 -5.07 -5.98
N GLN A 92 -5.70 -5.45 -6.06
CA GLN A 92 -6.82 -4.51 -6.21
C GLN A 92 -6.90 -3.53 -5.03
N TYR A 93 -6.40 -3.92 -3.86
CA TYR A 93 -6.06 -2.99 -2.78
C TYR A 93 -4.57 -2.69 -2.84
N LEU A 94 -4.23 -1.43 -3.15
CA LEU A 94 -2.86 -0.95 -3.27
C LEU A 94 -2.52 0.01 -2.12
N LEU A 95 -1.40 -0.21 -1.42
CA LEU A 95 -0.79 0.76 -0.51
C LEU A 95 0.18 1.69 -1.27
N HIS A 96 0.46 2.87 -0.74
CA HIS A 96 1.32 3.89 -1.37
C HIS A 96 2.82 3.54 -1.32
N GLY A 97 3.61 4.26 -0.53
CA GLY A 97 5.02 3.98 -0.22
C GLY A 97 5.23 3.91 1.29
N TYR A 98 6.47 3.95 1.78
CA TYR A 98 6.80 3.62 3.16
C TYR A 98 6.19 4.53 4.23
N SER A 99 6.07 3.88 5.38
CA SER A 99 6.77 4.33 6.60
C SER A 99 8.31 3.85 7.15
N GLY A 100 8.09 4.78 8.21
CA GLY A 100 8.57 5.17 9.56
C GLY A 100 8.02 4.39 10.78
N HIS A 101 6.84 3.75 10.70
CA HIS A 101 6.10 3.27 11.88
C HIS A 101 5.29 1.97 11.62
N GLY A 102 5.29 1.07 12.59
CA GLY A 102 4.69 -0.26 12.45
C GLY A 102 3.46 -0.52 13.33
N ILE A 103 2.42 -1.12 12.77
CA ILE A 103 1.29 -1.69 13.54
C ILE A 103 1.72 -2.88 14.43
N LEU A 104 2.82 -3.56 14.07
CA LEU A 104 3.29 -4.80 14.71
C LEU A 104 3.50 -4.67 16.24
N SER A 105 4.14 -3.57 16.68
CA SER A 105 4.51 -3.34 18.08
C SER A 105 3.42 -2.69 18.94
N VAL A 106 2.38 -2.13 18.33
CA VAL A 106 1.26 -1.46 19.02
C VAL A 106 -0.05 -2.28 18.98
N THR A 107 -0.04 -3.42 18.30
CA THR A 107 -1.16 -4.37 18.27
C THR A 107 -1.09 -5.31 19.47
N HIS A 108 -2.21 -5.46 20.19
CA HIS A 108 -2.33 -6.41 21.28
C HIS A 108 -2.11 -7.87 20.80
N PRO A 109 -1.27 -8.69 21.46
CA PRO A 109 -0.87 -10.02 20.95
C PRO A 109 -2.03 -10.93 20.52
N ASN A 110 -3.15 -10.92 21.25
CA ASN A 110 -4.33 -11.74 20.94
C ASN A 110 -4.98 -11.41 19.57
N VAL A 111 -4.64 -10.31 18.90
CA VAL A 111 -5.13 -10.07 17.53
C VAL A 111 -4.51 -11.09 16.55
N TYR A 112 -3.28 -11.53 16.79
CA TYR A 112 -2.58 -12.51 15.93
C TYR A 112 -3.09 -13.95 16.09
N THR A 113 -3.97 -14.25 17.06
CA THR A 113 -4.66 -15.55 17.11
C THR A 113 -5.85 -15.60 16.14
N TYR A 114 -6.45 -14.45 15.81
CA TYR A 114 -7.50 -14.32 14.80
C TYR A 114 -6.93 -14.05 13.40
N PHE A 115 -5.81 -13.33 13.33
CA PHE A 115 -5.08 -13.06 12.09
C PHE A 115 -3.68 -13.70 12.17
N PRO A 116 -3.57 -15.03 12.01
CA PRO A 116 -2.30 -15.74 12.08
C PRO A 116 -1.32 -15.21 11.04
N THR A 117 -0.08 -15.01 11.46
CA THR A 117 0.98 -14.40 10.63
C THR A 117 2.34 -14.96 11.04
N ASN A 118 3.39 -14.57 10.34
CA ASN A 118 4.77 -14.90 10.67
C ASN A 118 5.54 -13.65 11.15
N PRO A 119 5.67 -13.44 12.48
CA PRO A 119 6.40 -12.29 13.02
C PRO A 119 7.87 -12.21 12.61
N SER A 120 8.52 -13.33 12.21
CA SER A 120 9.89 -13.28 11.70
C SER A 120 9.99 -12.56 10.35
N GLN A 121 8.97 -12.70 9.49
CA GLN A 121 8.91 -12.02 8.21
C GLN A 121 8.64 -10.53 8.43
N LEU A 122 7.63 -10.18 9.24
CA LEU A 122 7.27 -8.78 9.56
C LEU A 122 8.37 -8.03 10.34
N LYS A 123 9.31 -8.72 10.98
CA LYS A 123 10.49 -8.14 11.66
C LYS A 123 11.73 -8.04 10.76
N LYS A 124 11.71 -8.52 9.51
CA LYS A 124 12.80 -8.27 8.56
C LYS A 124 12.93 -6.76 8.36
N GLN A 125 14.16 -6.24 8.35
CA GLN A 125 14.48 -4.82 8.12
C GLN A 125 13.84 -4.24 6.83
N LYS A 126 13.53 -5.11 5.86
CA LYS A 126 12.95 -4.77 4.55
C LYS A 126 11.45 -5.07 4.41
N ALA A 127 10.85 -5.77 5.39
CA ALA A 127 9.39 -5.94 5.57
C ALA A 127 8.76 -4.70 6.20
N LYS A 128 9.11 -3.56 5.61
CA LYS A 128 8.61 -2.21 5.84
C LYS A 128 7.09 -2.21 5.99
N ILE A 129 6.56 -1.37 6.87
CA ILE A 129 5.13 -1.32 7.16
C ILE A 129 4.52 -0.09 6.48
N PHE A 130 3.60 -0.33 5.57
CA PHE A 130 3.10 0.63 4.59
C PHE A 130 1.78 1.29 5.00
N ASP A 131 1.12 0.74 6.02
CA ASP A 131 -0.04 1.31 6.69
C ASP A 131 -0.05 0.90 8.18
N GLN A 132 -0.66 1.74 9.03
CA GLN A 132 -0.76 1.51 10.47
C GLN A 132 -1.99 0.67 10.88
N SER A 133 -2.79 0.15 9.94
CA SER A 133 -3.91 -0.73 10.25
C SER A 133 -3.59 -2.22 10.05
N ILE A 134 -4.52 -3.07 10.47
CA ILE A 134 -4.47 -4.53 10.25
C ILE A 134 -4.44 -4.91 8.75
N ILE A 135 -4.76 -4.00 7.83
CA ILE A 135 -4.79 -4.29 6.39
C ILE A 135 -3.38 -4.58 5.86
N ASN A 136 -2.34 -3.90 6.37
CA ASN A 136 -0.95 -4.26 6.05
C ASN A 136 -0.64 -5.72 6.43
N LEU A 137 -1.26 -6.26 7.48
CA LEU A 137 -1.11 -7.67 7.87
C LEU A 137 -1.82 -8.61 6.91
N VAL A 138 -3.07 -8.31 6.54
CA VAL A 138 -3.88 -9.10 5.62
C VAL A 138 -3.19 -9.20 4.25
N LEU A 139 -2.71 -8.08 3.72
CA LEU A 139 -1.98 -8.04 2.44
C LEU A 139 -0.63 -8.77 2.51
N ALA A 140 0.14 -8.55 3.58
CA ALA A 140 1.39 -9.28 3.79
C ALA A 140 1.16 -10.79 3.84
N ASN A 141 0.12 -11.27 4.54
CA ASN A 141 -0.26 -12.69 4.55
C ASN A 141 -0.66 -13.17 3.15
N GLN A 142 -1.56 -12.46 2.45
CA GLN A 142 -2.09 -12.80 1.13
C GLN A 142 -1.00 -12.94 0.06
N PHE A 143 0.03 -12.09 0.12
CA PHE A 143 1.11 -12.02 -0.86
C PHE A 143 2.43 -12.63 -0.35
N TRP A 144 2.37 -13.56 0.61
CA TRP A 144 3.53 -14.28 1.17
C TRP A 144 4.67 -13.38 1.66
N TYR A 145 4.34 -12.20 2.18
CA TYR A 145 5.21 -11.11 2.62
C TYR A 145 6.01 -10.45 1.48
N ASP A 146 5.64 -10.63 0.21
CA ASP A 146 6.23 -9.90 -0.90
C ASP A 146 5.46 -8.60 -1.15
N ARG A 147 6.03 -7.49 -0.65
CA ARG A 147 5.43 -6.15 -0.78
C ARG A 147 5.22 -5.69 -2.22
N ARG A 148 5.95 -6.27 -3.18
CA ARG A 148 5.90 -5.90 -4.59
C ARG A 148 4.51 -6.13 -5.21
N TYR A 149 3.67 -6.95 -4.58
CA TYR A 149 2.30 -7.21 -5.01
C TYR A 149 1.23 -6.39 -4.29
N TYR A 150 1.52 -5.57 -3.27
CA TYR A 150 0.48 -4.78 -2.57
C TYR A 150 0.88 -3.36 -2.20
N VAL A 151 2.09 -2.92 -2.55
CA VAL A 151 2.61 -1.56 -2.36
C VAL A 151 2.94 -0.99 -3.74
N SER A 152 2.73 0.31 -3.98
CA SER A 152 3.10 0.93 -5.25
C SER A 152 4.62 0.89 -5.46
N GLU A 153 5.38 1.17 -4.39
CA GLU A 153 6.83 1.42 -4.34
C GLU A 153 7.29 2.65 -5.15
N ILE A 154 6.34 3.54 -5.48
CA ILE A 154 6.55 4.79 -6.20
C ILE A 154 6.31 5.94 -5.21
N VAL A 155 7.28 6.84 -5.08
CA VAL A 155 7.31 7.91 -4.06
C VAL A 155 7.64 9.29 -4.63
N ASP A 156 7.55 9.47 -5.95
CA ASP A 156 7.94 10.73 -6.62
C ASP A 156 6.84 11.81 -6.63
N PHE A 157 5.65 11.51 -6.13
CA PHE A 157 4.43 12.35 -6.24
C PHE A 157 3.80 12.74 -4.90
N PHE A 158 4.41 12.40 -3.75
CA PHE A 158 3.87 12.73 -2.43
C PHE A 158 4.96 13.04 -1.38
N ARG A 159 4.53 13.66 -0.27
CA ARG A 159 5.27 13.77 0.99
C ARG A 159 4.39 13.28 2.14
N ILE A 160 4.99 12.87 3.25
CA ILE A 160 4.27 12.52 4.48
C ILE A 160 4.62 13.53 5.57
N GLU A 161 3.63 14.21 6.12
CA GLU A 161 3.83 15.15 7.24
C GLU A 161 3.48 14.49 8.57
N ARG A 162 4.36 14.64 9.57
CA ARG A 162 4.25 13.94 10.87
C ARG A 162 4.54 14.89 12.03
N GLY A 163 3.68 15.89 12.19
CA GLY A 163 3.73 16.86 13.29
C GLY A 163 2.61 17.89 13.15
N GLY A 164 2.13 18.42 14.28
CA GLY A 164 1.08 19.45 14.32
C GLY A 164 1.59 20.86 14.01
N SER A 165 2.44 21.01 12.99
CA SER A 165 2.82 22.34 12.47
C SER A 165 1.59 22.99 11.83
N GLN A 166 1.25 24.21 12.27
CA GLN A 166 0.17 24.99 11.68
C GLN A 166 0.54 25.37 10.23
N LEU A 167 -0.01 24.64 9.26
CA LEU A 167 -0.12 25.15 7.89
C LEU A 167 -1.33 26.08 7.83
N ASN A 168 -1.14 27.28 7.27
CA ASN A 168 -2.27 28.13 6.88
C ASN A 168 -3.09 27.37 5.83
N TYR A 169 -4.41 27.29 6.06
CA TYR A 169 -5.30 26.40 5.31
C TYR A 169 -5.89 27.08 4.06
N ASP A 170 -5.01 27.68 3.25
CA ASP A 170 -5.37 28.34 1.99
C ASP A 170 -4.62 27.70 0.81
N ASP A 171 -5.31 27.60 -0.33
CA ASP A 171 -4.81 27.25 -1.67
C ASP A 171 -3.91 26.00 -1.85
N GLN A 172 -4.54 24.80 -1.91
CA GLN A 172 -4.11 23.79 -2.90
C GLN A 172 -5.06 22.62 -3.27
N LEU A 173 -6.29 22.52 -2.75
CA LEU A 173 -7.22 21.42 -3.12
C LEU A 173 -7.97 21.64 -4.44
N GLY A 174 -7.21 21.90 -5.51
CA GLY A 174 -7.73 21.90 -6.88
C GLY A 174 -7.97 20.46 -7.38
N CYS A 175 -9.24 20.07 -7.49
CA CYS A 175 -9.72 18.83 -8.12
C CYS A 175 -9.32 17.50 -7.48
N ILE A 176 -10.06 17.10 -6.44
CA ILE A 176 -10.66 15.76 -6.42
C ILE A 176 -12.18 15.93 -6.45
N ARG A 177 -12.79 15.82 -7.63
CA ARG A 177 -14.23 15.57 -7.73
C ARG A 177 -14.47 14.11 -7.39
N VAL A 178 -15.03 13.86 -6.22
CA VAL A 178 -15.71 12.58 -5.93
C VAL A 178 -16.89 12.47 -6.89
N LEU A 179 -17.05 11.30 -7.51
CA LEU A 179 -18.23 10.92 -8.30
C LEU A 179 -19.26 10.23 -7.39
#